data_AF-A0A382HLY1-F1
#
_entry.id   AF-A0A382HLY1-F1
#
_cell.length_a   1.000
_cell.length_b   1.000
_cell.length_c   1.000
_cell.angle_alpha   90.00
_cell.angle_beta   90.00
_cell.angle_gamma   90.00
#
_symmetry.space_group_name_H-M   'P 1'
#
loop_
_entity.id
_entity.type
_entity.pdbx_description
1 polymer ?
#
loop_
_entity_poly.entity_id
_entity_poly.type
_entity_poly.pdbx_seq_one_letter_code
_entity_poly.pdbx_strand_id
1 'polypeptide(L)' 'MNETKYRFGMVTLLGRPNVGKSSILNRLVGRKVSITSRRPQTTRHRILGISSTDDIQVVFVDTPGIHNSSGRVINRI' A
#
# COMPACT_ATOMS: atom_id res chain seq x y z
N MET A 1 -5.67 22.03 29.91
CA MET A 1 -6.17 21.80 28.54
C MET A 1 -5.24 20.80 27.89
N ASN A 2 -5.70 19.59 27.58
CA ASN A 2 -4.86 18.63 26.85
C ASN A 2 -4.84 19.08 25.40
N GLU A 3 -3.70 19.59 24.93
CA GLU A 3 -3.48 19.75 23.50
C GLU A 3 -3.64 18.38 22.84
N THR A 4 -4.66 18.22 22.00
CA THR A 4 -4.76 17.07 21.11
C THR A 4 -3.62 17.18 20.10
N LYS A 5 -2.51 16.51 20.42
CA LYS A 5 -1.32 16.49 19.57
C LYS A 5 -1.66 15.70 18.30
N TYR A 6 -1.70 16.40 17.17
CA TYR A 6 -1.86 15.78 15.86
C TYR A 6 -0.77 14.72 15.63
N ARG A 7 -1.16 13.53 15.14
CA ARG A 7 -0.24 12.40 14.94
C ARG A 7 -0.13 12.01 13.48
N PHE A 8 1.10 11.77 13.04
CA PHE A 8 1.41 11.38 11.68
C PHE A 8 2.30 10.13 11.65
N GLY A 9 2.07 9.23 10.70
CA GLY A 9 2.92 8.08 10.47
C GLY A 9 2.81 7.49 9.06
N MET A 10 3.84 6.74 8.67
CA MET A 10 3.87 5.99 7.42
C MET A 10 3.85 4.49 7.70
N VAL A 11 3.06 3.74 6.93
CA VAL A 11 2.90 2.30 7.07
C VAL A 11 3.13 1.65 5.71
N THR A 12 4.11 0.75 5.62
CA THR A 12 4.40 0.02 4.38
C THR A 12 3.72 -1.35 4.40
N LEU A 13 2.96 -1.67 3.34
CA LEU A 13 2.36 -2.99 3.17
C LEU A 13 3.34 -3.90 2.43
N LEU A 14 3.85 -4.92 3.13
CA LEU A 14 4.80 -5.91 2.60
C LEU A 14 4.15 -7.29 2.49
N GLY A 15 4.69 -8.13 1.60
CA GLY A 15 4.26 -9.52 1.44
C GLY A 15 4.40 -10.03 0.02
N ARG A 16 4.22 -11.36 -0.15
CA ARG A 16 4.26 -12.01 -1.47
C ARG A 16 3.26 -11.38 -2.45
N PRO A 17 3.45 -11.50 -3.77
CA PRO A 17 2.46 -11.05 -4.75
C PRO A 17 1.09 -11.69 -4.50
N ASN A 18 0.03 -10.96 -4.87
CA ASN A 18 -1.37 -11.43 -4.83
C ASN A 18 -1.93 -11.84 -3.45
N VAL A 19 -1.21 -11.60 -2.35
CA VAL A 19 -1.71 -11.85 -0.96
C VAL A 19 -2.77 -10.84 -0.48
N GLY A 20 -3.26 -9.95 -1.35
CA GLY A 20 -4.33 -9.00 -1.01
C GLY A 20 -3.89 -7.67 -0.42
N LYS A 21 -2.60 -7.29 -0.50
CA LYS A 21 -2.07 -6.00 -0.01
C LYS A 21 -2.90 -4.80 -0.49
N SER A 22 -3.12 -4.70 -1.80
CA SER A 22 -3.91 -3.64 -2.44
C SER A 22 -5.40 -3.66 -2.05
N SER A 23 -5.94 -4.84 -1.70
CA SER A 23 -7.31 -4.95 -1.17
C SER A 23 -7.43 -4.37 0.24
N ILE A 24 -6.45 -4.67 1.11
CA ILE A 24 -6.36 -4.09 2.45
C ILE A 24 -6.16 -2.57 2.37
N LEU A 25 -5.29 -2.10 1.48
CA LEU A 25 -5.09 -0.67 1.23
C LEU A 25 -6.41 0.05 0.93
N ASN A 26 -7.17 -0.45 -0.05
CA ASN A 26 -8.46 0.15 -0.43
C ASN A 26 -9.43 0.20 0.74
N ARG A 27 -9.42 -0.81 1.61
CA ARG A 27 -10.26 -0.85 2.81
C ARG A 27 -9.83 0.18 3.85
N LEU A 28 -8.52 0.31 4.10
CA LEU A 28 -7.95 1.25 5.07
C LEU A 28 -8.13 2.72 4.66
N VAL A 29 -8.13 2.99 3.35
CA VAL A 29 -8.35 4.32 2.78
C VAL A 29 -9.85 4.60 2.57
N GLY A 30 -10.71 3.58 2.67
CA GLY A 30 -12.17 3.71 2.50
C GLY A 30 -12.64 3.94 1.05
N ARG A 31 -11.73 3.82 0.07
CA ARG A 31 -12.01 4.02 -1.36
C ARG A 31 -11.05 3.19 -2.21
N LYS A 32 -11.45 2.93 -3.45
CA LYS A 32 -10.65 2.13 -4.39
C LYS A 32 -9.53 2.97 -5.00
N VAL A 33 -8.36 3.00 -4.35
CA VAL A 33 -7.15 3.76 -4.75
C VAL A 33 -6.07 2.90 -5.41
N SER A 34 -6.04 1.60 -5.12
CA SER A 34 -5.13 0.65 -5.75
C SER A 34 -5.89 -0.38 -6.58
N ILE A 35 -5.27 -0.75 -7.71
CA ILE A 35 -5.81 -1.73 -8.65
C ILE A 35 -5.67 -3.12 -8.03
N THR A 36 -6.81 -3.80 -7.85
CA THR A 36 -6.86 -5.20 -7.41
C THR A 36 -7.12 -6.11 -8.61
N SER A 37 -6.30 -7.14 -8.79
CA SER A 37 -6.51 -8.19 -9.81
C SER A 37 -5.79 -9.48 -9.41
N ARG A 38 -6.22 -10.60 -9.99
CA ARG A 38 -5.58 -11.92 -9.81
C ARG A 38 -4.33 -12.09 -10.67
N ARG A 39 -4.10 -11.21 -11.66
CA ARG A 39 -2.87 -11.20 -12.46
C ARG A 39 -1.71 -10.80 -11.53
N PRO A 40 -0.58 -11.51 -11.51
CA PRO A 40 0.61 -11.04 -10.81
C PRO A 40 1.00 -9.63 -11.28
N GLN A 41 1.66 -8.86 -10.40
CA GLN A 41 2.30 -7.59 -10.76
C GLN A 41 1.35 -6.42 -11.08
N THR A 42 0.23 -6.32 -10.34
CA THR A 42 -0.77 -5.25 -10.48
C THR A 42 -0.28 -3.86 -10.07
N THR A 43 0.63 -3.79 -9.09
CA THR A 43 1.23 -2.53 -8.62
C THR A 43 2.56 -2.29 -9.34
N ARG A 44 2.52 -1.52 -10.45
CA ARG A 44 3.70 -1.15 -11.27
C ARG A 44 4.47 0.06 -10.71
N HIS A 45 3.76 0.99 -10.11
CA HIS A 45 4.30 2.17 -9.41
C HIS A 45 3.86 2.11 -7.94
N ARG A 46 4.66 2.65 -7.00
CA ARG A 46 4.24 2.77 -5.59
C ARG A 46 2.93 3.57 -5.54
N ILE A 47 1.88 2.99 -4.97
CA ILE A 47 0.62 3.69 -4.74
C ILE A 47 0.60 4.15 -3.28
N LEU A 48 0.33 5.44 -3.08
CA LEU A 48 0.13 6.02 -1.75
C LEU A 48 -1.36 6.07 -1.44
N GLY A 49 -1.74 5.43 -0.33
CA GLY A 49 -3.07 5.55 0.26
C GLY A 49 -3.01 6.48 1.47
N ILE A 50 -3.72 7.61 1.44
CA ILE A 50 -3.73 8.55 2.57
C ILE A 50 -5.09 8.44 3.27
N SER A 51 -5.05 8.18 4.57
CA SER A 51 -6.23 8.20 5.45
C SER A 51 -6.01 9.25 6.54
N SER A 52 -6.88 10.26 6.59
CA SER A 52 -6.76 11.40 7.50
C SER A 52 -8.06 11.59 8.28
N THR A 53 -7.94 11.88 9.56
CA THR A 53 -8.97 12.42 10.45
C THR A 53 -8.47 13.75 11.02
N ASP A 54 -9.29 14.43 11.84
CA ASP A 54 -8.92 15.73 12.42
C ASP A 54 -7.66 15.68 13.29
N ASP A 55 -7.38 14.53 13.91
CA ASP A 55 -6.27 14.36 14.86
C ASP A 55 -5.13 13.47 14.35
N ILE A 56 -5.32 12.73 13.25
CA ILE A 56 -4.39 11.69 12.80
C ILE A 56 -4.30 11.63 11.27
N GLN A 57 -3.09 11.40 10.75
CA GLN A 57 -2.88 10.99 9.36
C GLN A 57 -1.97 9.78 9.25
N VAL A 58 -2.40 8.83 8.42
CA VAL A 58 -1.62 7.64 8.07
C VAL A 58 -1.42 7.61 6.56
N VAL A 59 -0.15 7.49 6.14
CA VAL A 59 0.22 7.29 4.74
C VAL A 59 0.62 5.82 4.55
N PHE A 60 -0.23 5.09 3.84
CA PHE A 60 0.02 3.71 3.44
C PHE A 60 0.81 3.66 2.14
N VAL A 61 1.86 2.85 2.12
CA VAL A 61 2.71 2.62 0.96
C VAL A 61 2.46 1.20 0.44
N ASP A 62 1.80 1.08 -0.72
CA ASP A 62 1.64 -0.20 -1.41
C ASP A 62 2.90 -0.50 -2.24
N THR A 63 3.49 -1.66 -1.99
CA THR A 63 4.75 -2.07 -2.61
C THR A 63 4.53 -3.27 -3.54
N PRO A 64 5.32 -3.41 -4.63
CA PRO A 64 5.35 -4.62 -5.42
C PRO A 64 5.59 -5.85 -4.53
N GLY A 65 4.90 -6.96 -4.80
CA GLY A 65 5.09 -8.18 -4.00
C GLY A 65 6.52 -8.70 -4.11
N ILE A 66 7.12 -9.05 -2.97
CA ILE A 66 8.49 -9.57 -2.90
C ILE A 66 8.52 -10.96 -3.57
N HIS A 67 9.32 -11.12 -4.62
CA HIS A 67 9.58 -12.39 -5.30
C HIS A 67 11.03 -12.83 -5.04
N ASN A 68 11.23 -14.12 -4.75
CA ASN A 68 12.55 -14.73 -4.75
C ASN A 68 12.95 -14.92 -6.22
N SER A 69 13.93 -14.18 -6.69
CA SER A 69 14.43 -14.24 -8.06
C SER A 69 15.19 -15.55 -8.32
N SER A 70 14.52 -16.54 -8.91
CA SER A 70 15.16 -17.66 -9.63
C SER A 70 14.72 -17.78 -11.09
N GLY A 71 14.03 -16.77 -11.63
CA GLY A 71 13.58 -16.77 -13.00
C GLY A 71 13.28 -15.37 -13.46
N ARG A 72 13.98 -14.94 -14.53
CA ARG A 72 13.75 -13.76 -15.37
C ARG A 72 12.87 -12.68 -14.72
N VAL A 73 13.50 -11.63 -14.18
CA VAL A 73 12.79 -10.39 -13.90
C VAL A 73 12.20 -9.90 -15.23
N ILE A 74 10.90 -10.07 -15.41
CA ILE A 74 10.20 -9.75 -16.67
C ILE A 74 10.20 -8.23 -16.93
N ASN A 75 10.55 -7.42 -15.93
CA ASN A 75 10.50 -5.97 -16.00
C ASN A 75 11.87 -5.36 -15.70
N ARG A 76 12.64 -5.08 -16.76
CA ARG A 76 13.68 -4.05 -16.77
C ARG A 76 13.11 -2.84 -17.53
N ILE A 77 13.35 -1.64 -17.01
CA ILE A 77 12.99 -0.35 -17.64
C ILE A 77 13.63 -0.28 -19.02
#